data_AF-A0A8I6TJ46-F1
#
_entry.id   AF-A0A8I6TJ46-F1
#
_cell.length_a   1.000
_cell.length_b   1.000
_cell.length_c   1.000
_cell.angle_alpha   90.00
_cell.angle_beta   90.00
_cell.angle_gamma   90.00
#
_symmetry.space_group_name_H-M   'P 1'
#
loop_
_entity.id
_entity.type
_entity.pdbx_description
1 polymer ?
#
loop_
_entity_poly.entity_id
_entity_poly.type
_entity_poly.pdbx_seq_one_letter_code
_entity_poly.pdbx_strand_id
1 'polypeptide(L)'
;MNEEEIIKKRLLVDGDGAGDDRRINLLLKQFQQWCADDEADVKLTRDHLLSQVNKCEYAFLKSRLTATMAEAEVENYEFISKQIEQEIERVKEEIVKTKEDFKEAKVIRKNRLEYEVLAKVINEQQDRKETNEKLEKLRSELETLEVKYNQLESKLDMRRKQFHVLFASLHQLQVLLDEDDNDENNLIDVSLETLDELDTKREITDEVMDIVM
;
A
#
# COMPACT_ATOMS: atom_id res chain seq x y z
N MET A 1 28.21 12.26 -52.50
CA MET A 1 27.03 13.11 -52.78
C MET A 1 25.94 12.60 -51.88
N ASN A 2 25.51 13.43 -50.93
CA ASN A 2 24.48 13.04 -49.96
C ASN A 2 23.14 12.89 -50.67
N GLU A 3 22.32 11.91 -50.30
CA GLU A 3 21.00 11.69 -50.90
C GLU A 3 20.12 12.94 -50.82
N GLU A 4 20.23 13.71 -49.73
CA GLU A 4 19.60 15.03 -49.59
C GLU A 4 20.03 16.04 -50.67
N GLU A 5 21.29 16.02 -51.12
CA GLU A 5 21.76 16.91 -52.18
C GLU A 5 21.18 16.50 -53.54
N ILE A 6 21.02 15.20 -53.77
CA ILE A 6 20.40 14.67 -54.99
C ILE A 6 18.91 14.99 -55.00
N ILE A 7 18.22 14.85 -53.86
CA ILE A 7 16.81 15.19 -53.70
C ILE A 7 16.63 16.71 -53.88
N LYS A 8 17.43 17.55 -53.24
CA LYS A 8 17.39 19.02 -53.42
C LYS A 8 17.61 19.42 -54.88
N LYS A 9 18.59 18.82 -55.57
CA LYS A 9 18.84 19.09 -56.99
C LYS A 9 17.67 18.64 -57.88
N ARG A 10 17.08 17.47 -57.61
CA ARG A 10 15.93 16.97 -58.35
C ARG A 10 14.69 17.83 -58.11
N LEU A 11 14.48 18.27 -56.88
CA LEU A 11 13.39 19.19 -56.50
C LEU A 11 13.59 20.58 -57.11
N LEU A 12 14.82 21.06 -57.29
CA LEU A 12 15.13 22.32 -57.98
C LEU A 12 14.97 22.22 -59.51
N VAL A 13 15.21 21.04 -60.08
CA VAL A 13 15.06 20.78 -61.52
C VAL A 13 13.60 20.54 -61.90
N ASP A 14 12.83 19.81 -61.08
CA ASP A 14 11.40 19.53 -61.29
C ASP A 14 10.48 20.58 -60.65
N GLY A 15 10.97 21.33 -59.65
CA GLY A 15 10.24 22.39 -58.96
C GLY A 15 10.45 23.73 -59.64
N ASP A 16 9.58 24.02 -60.60
CA ASP A 16 9.22 25.36 -61.12
C ASP A 16 10.31 26.22 -61.81
N GLY A 17 11.60 26.03 -61.51
CA GLY A 17 12.67 26.93 -61.94
C GLY A 17 13.15 26.78 -63.38
N ALA A 18 13.13 25.56 -63.94
CA ALA A 18 13.54 25.32 -65.34
C ALA A 18 12.37 25.43 -66.33
N GLY A 19 11.13 25.32 -65.84
CA GLY A 19 9.92 25.39 -66.65
C GLY A 19 9.55 26.82 -67.02
N ASP A 20 9.59 27.73 -66.05
CA ASP A 20 9.17 29.11 -66.24
C ASP A 20 10.19 29.94 -67.02
N ASP A 21 11.49 29.79 -66.75
CA ASP A 21 12.54 30.41 -67.57
C ASP A 21 12.44 29.93 -69.04
N ARG A 22 12.18 28.64 -69.27
CA ARG A 22 11.95 28.10 -70.61
C ARG A 22 10.69 28.69 -71.26
N ARG A 23 9.59 28.85 -70.52
CA ARG A 23 8.34 29.45 -71.02
C ARG A 23 8.53 30.92 -71.39
N ILE A 24 9.21 31.69 -70.56
CA ILE A 24 9.51 33.12 -70.79
C ILE A 24 10.44 33.26 -72.00
N ASN A 25 11.49 32.43 -72.10
CA ASN A 25 12.38 32.43 -73.24
C ASN A 25 11.68 32.04 -74.56
N LEU A 26 10.71 31.13 -74.51
CA LEU A 26 9.89 30.77 -75.69
C LEU A 26 8.97 31.93 -76.09
N LEU A 27 8.31 32.57 -75.13
CA LEU A 27 7.47 33.75 -75.36
C LEU A 27 8.29 34.89 -76.00
N LEU A 28 9.50 35.14 -75.49
CA LEU A 28 10.41 36.16 -76.01
C LEU A 28 10.80 35.88 -77.47
N LYS A 29 11.15 34.63 -77.79
CA LYS A 29 11.47 34.22 -79.17
C LYS A 29 10.27 34.37 -80.11
N GLN A 30 9.08 33.97 -79.67
CA GLN A 30 7.85 34.12 -80.45
C GLN A 30 7.49 35.59 -80.66
N PHE A 31 7.70 36.43 -79.66
CA PHE A 31 7.50 37.87 -79.77
C PHE A 31 8.48 38.51 -80.77
N GLN A 32 9.77 38.17 -80.69
CA GLN A 32 10.78 38.65 -81.64
C GLN A 32 10.47 38.22 -83.08
N GLN A 33 10.01 36.99 -83.28
CA GLN A 33 9.59 36.48 -84.58
C GLN A 33 8.36 37.23 -85.10
N TRP A 34 7.37 37.49 -84.24
CA TRP A 34 6.18 38.27 -84.60
C TRP A 34 6.51 39.72 -84.98
N CYS A 35 7.52 40.34 -84.35
CA CYS A 35 7.99 41.67 -84.72
C CYS A 35 8.78 41.72 -86.04
N ALA A 36 9.25 40.58 -86.55
CA ALA A 36 10.08 40.50 -87.76
C ALA A 36 9.29 40.05 -89.02
N ASP A 37 8.09 39.48 -88.85
CA ASP A 37 7.25 38.98 -89.94
C ASP A 37 6.20 40.03 -90.36
N ASP A 38 6.33 40.59 -91.57
CA ASP A 38 5.40 41.59 -92.15
C ASP A 38 4.17 40.95 -92.84
N GLU A 39 4.18 39.64 -93.15
CA GLU A 39 3.15 38.95 -93.96
C GLU A 39 2.29 37.94 -93.16
N ALA A 40 2.52 37.74 -91.87
CA ALA A 40 1.83 36.72 -91.08
C ALA A 40 0.36 37.11 -90.76
N ASP A 41 -0.50 36.10 -90.55
CA ASP A 41 -1.86 36.28 -89.99
C ASP A 41 -1.78 36.90 -88.59
N VAL A 42 -1.74 38.24 -88.54
CA VAL A 42 -1.44 39.06 -87.36
C VAL A 42 -2.39 38.74 -86.20
N LYS A 43 -3.63 38.35 -86.49
CA LYS A 43 -4.64 38.00 -85.46
C LYS A 43 -4.35 36.66 -84.78
N LEU A 44 -4.04 35.61 -85.53
CA LEU A 44 -3.80 34.27 -84.98
C LEU A 44 -2.51 34.24 -84.15
N THR A 45 -1.46 34.91 -84.64
CA THR A 45 -0.17 35.03 -83.94
C THR A 45 -0.31 35.86 -82.66
N ARG A 46 -1.04 36.98 -82.69
CA ARG A 46 -1.38 37.76 -81.49
C ARG A 46 -2.17 36.96 -80.46
N ASP A 47 -3.21 36.24 -80.88
CA ASP A 47 -4.03 35.46 -79.96
C ASP A 47 -3.23 34.29 -79.34
N HIS A 48 -2.30 33.71 -80.10
CA HIS A 48 -1.33 32.74 -79.58
C HIS A 48 -0.41 33.36 -78.52
N LEU A 49 0.15 34.54 -78.80
CA LEU A 49 1.02 35.27 -77.88
C LEU A 49 0.29 35.60 -76.57
N LEU A 50 -0.95 36.11 -76.65
CA LEU A 50 -1.80 36.38 -75.50
C LEU A 50 -2.07 35.11 -74.67
N SER A 51 -2.32 33.97 -75.33
CA SER A 51 -2.48 32.69 -74.65
C SER A 51 -1.22 32.27 -73.88
N GLN A 52 -0.03 32.53 -74.44
CA GLN A 52 1.23 32.23 -73.76
C GLN A 52 1.50 33.17 -72.58
N VAL A 53 1.18 34.45 -72.70
CA VAL A 53 1.23 35.42 -71.59
C VAL A 53 0.33 34.96 -70.43
N ASN A 54 -0.92 34.60 -70.72
CA ASN A 54 -1.86 34.11 -69.70
C ASN A 54 -1.36 32.85 -68.98
N LYS A 55 -0.66 31.96 -69.68
CA LYS A 55 -0.05 30.77 -69.07
C LYS A 55 1.11 31.14 -68.13
N CYS A 56 1.93 32.11 -68.51
CA CYS A 56 3.02 32.61 -67.67
C CYS A 56 2.47 33.31 -66.42
N GLU A 57 1.43 34.13 -66.57
CA GLU A 57 0.76 34.78 -65.45
C GLU A 57 0.14 33.76 -64.48
N TYR A 58 -0.54 32.74 -65.01
CA TYR A 58 -1.10 31.66 -64.19
C TYR A 58 -0.01 30.91 -63.41
N ALA A 59 1.10 30.56 -64.06
CA ALA A 59 2.22 29.88 -63.41
C ALA A 59 2.80 30.73 -62.27
N PHE A 60 3.03 32.02 -62.53
CA PHE A 60 3.51 32.97 -61.51
C PHE A 60 2.56 33.09 -60.32
N LEU A 61 1.26 33.26 -60.57
CA LEU A 61 0.24 33.36 -59.53
C LEU A 61 0.17 32.08 -58.69
N LYS A 62 0.24 30.91 -59.35
CA LYS A 62 0.25 29.62 -58.68
C LYS A 62 1.49 29.49 -57.78
N SER A 63 2.67 29.79 -58.31
CA SER A 63 3.94 29.71 -57.57
C SER A 63 3.91 30.59 -56.31
N ARG A 64 3.41 31.83 -56.44
CA ARG A 64 3.22 32.74 -55.31
C ARG A 64 2.25 32.19 -54.26
N LEU A 65 1.12 31.64 -54.68
CA LEU A 65 0.14 31.07 -53.76
C LEU A 65 0.72 29.84 -53.05
N THR A 66 1.44 28.97 -53.76
CA THR A 66 2.11 27.81 -53.18
C THR A 66 3.19 28.24 -52.19
N ALA A 67 3.95 29.30 -52.46
CA ALA A 67 4.92 29.84 -51.50
C ALA A 67 4.22 30.31 -50.21
N THR A 68 3.14 31.09 -50.31
CA THR A 68 2.38 31.52 -49.12
C THR A 68 1.74 30.36 -48.36
N MET A 69 1.29 29.33 -49.07
CA MET A 69 0.74 28.12 -48.45
C MET A 69 1.83 27.33 -47.74
N ALA A 70 3.03 27.21 -48.33
CA ALA A 70 4.16 26.52 -47.73
C ALA A 70 4.63 27.22 -46.45
N GLU A 71 4.66 28.57 -46.43
CA GLU A 71 4.96 29.33 -45.22
C GLU A 71 3.94 29.03 -44.10
N ALA A 72 2.65 29.04 -44.41
CA ALA A 72 1.59 28.71 -43.45
C ALA A 72 1.66 27.24 -42.98
N GLU A 73 2.03 26.31 -43.86
CA GLU A 73 2.22 24.89 -43.49
C GLU A 73 3.40 24.73 -42.53
N VAL A 74 4.51 25.43 -42.74
CA VAL A 74 5.66 25.40 -41.83
C VAL A 74 5.26 25.88 -40.44
N GLU A 75 4.54 27.00 -40.33
CA GLU A 75 4.05 27.51 -39.05
C GLU A 75 3.13 26.50 -38.34
N ASN A 76 2.25 25.84 -39.09
CA ASN A 76 1.37 24.81 -38.54
C ASN A 76 2.15 23.58 -38.06
N TYR A 77 3.17 23.14 -38.79
CA TYR A 77 4.02 22.03 -38.35
C TYR A 77 4.82 22.39 -37.09
N GLU A 78 5.33 23.62 -36.98
CA GLU A 78 5.98 24.08 -35.76
C GLU A 78 5.02 24.10 -34.56
N PHE A 79 3.78 24.54 -34.77
CA PHE A 79 2.74 24.53 -33.74
C PHE A 79 2.43 23.11 -33.27
N ILE A 80 2.19 22.18 -34.20
CA ILE A 80 1.92 20.77 -33.89
C ILE A 80 3.12 20.13 -33.18
N SER A 81 4.35 20.43 -33.61
CA SER A 81 5.56 19.93 -32.94
C SER A 81 5.62 20.37 -31.48
N LYS A 82 5.34 21.65 -31.20
CA LYS A 82 5.30 22.18 -29.82
C LYS A 82 4.19 21.53 -29.00
N GLN A 83 3.02 21.27 -29.58
CA GLN A 83 1.94 20.56 -28.89
C GLN A 83 2.35 19.13 -28.52
N ILE A 84 2.96 18.40 -29.45
CA ILE A 84 3.45 17.03 -29.21
C ILE A 84 4.50 17.04 -28.09
N GLU A 85 5.44 17.99 -28.09
CA GLU A 85 6.43 18.12 -27.01
C GLU A 85 5.79 18.36 -25.63
N GLN A 86 4.77 19.22 -25.57
CA GLN A 86 4.03 19.48 -24.33
C GLN A 86 3.26 18.24 -23.85
N GLU A 87 2.62 17.51 -24.76
CA GLU A 87 1.92 16.27 -24.41
C GLU A 87 2.87 15.18 -23.95
N ILE A 88 4.05 15.06 -24.58
CA ILE A 88 5.10 14.14 -24.14
C ILE A 88 5.53 14.47 -22.72
N GLU A 89 5.74 15.74 -22.39
CA GLU A 89 6.13 16.13 -21.03
C GLU A 89 5.04 15.85 -20.01
N ARG A 90 3.77 16.15 -20.33
CA ARG A 90 2.62 15.79 -19.48
C ARG A 90 2.56 14.28 -19.20
N VAL A 91 2.72 13.46 -20.25
CA VAL A 91 2.70 12.00 -20.10
C VAL A 91 3.87 11.50 -19.26
N LYS A 92 5.06 12.09 -19.38
CA LYS A 92 6.19 11.76 -18.49
C LYS A 92 5.86 12.06 -17.03
N GLU A 93 5.26 13.20 -16.73
CA GLU A 93 4.83 13.53 -15.37
C GLU A 93 3.78 12.55 -14.84
N GLU A 94 2.80 12.18 -15.66
CA GLU A 94 1.79 11.17 -15.32
C GLU A 94 2.40 9.80 -15.03
N ILE A 95 3.42 9.39 -15.79
CA ILE A 95 4.16 8.14 -15.55
C ILE A 95 4.87 8.19 -14.19
N VAL A 96 5.50 9.31 -13.85
CA VAL A 96 6.18 9.48 -12.55
C VAL A 96 5.17 9.35 -11.41
N LYS A 97 4.04 10.06 -11.48
CA LYS A 97 2.95 9.98 -10.49
C LYS A 97 2.41 8.56 -10.34
N THR A 98 2.07 7.91 -11.46
CA THR A 98 1.54 6.53 -11.44
C THR A 98 2.56 5.54 -10.85
N LYS A 99 3.86 5.78 -11.04
CA LYS A 99 4.92 4.95 -10.44
C LYS A 99 5.03 5.15 -8.93
N GLU A 100 4.76 6.34 -8.42
CA GLU A 100 4.69 6.63 -6.98
C GLU A 100 3.47 5.95 -6.36
N ASP A 101 2.28 6.15 -6.95
CA ASP A 101 1.04 5.50 -6.54
C ASP A 101 1.19 3.96 -6.51
N PHE A 102 1.87 3.39 -7.51
CA PHE A 102 2.14 1.96 -7.54
C PHE A 102 3.03 1.48 -6.39
N LYS A 103 4.03 2.27 -5.98
CA LYS A 103 4.86 1.94 -4.82
C LYS A 103 4.04 1.98 -3.53
N GLU A 104 3.20 3.00 -3.36
CA GLU A 104 2.31 3.11 -2.20
C GLU A 104 1.32 1.95 -2.14
N ALA A 105 0.67 1.62 -3.26
CA ALA A 105 -0.23 0.48 -3.36
C ALA A 105 0.47 -0.84 -2.99
N LYS A 106 1.74 -1.01 -3.36
CA LYS A 106 2.54 -2.19 -2.99
C LYS A 106 2.79 -2.25 -1.48
N VAL A 107 3.07 -1.12 -0.83
CA VAL A 107 3.23 -1.04 0.63
C VAL A 107 1.92 -1.38 1.33
N ILE A 108 0.80 -0.79 0.90
CA ILE A 108 -0.52 -1.07 1.45
C ILE A 108 -0.86 -2.57 1.33
N ARG A 109 -0.57 -3.17 0.17
CA ARG A 109 -0.77 -4.60 -0.04
C ARG A 109 0.09 -5.45 0.91
N LYS A 110 1.36 -5.08 1.10
CA LYS A 110 2.26 -5.78 2.03
C LYS A 110 1.70 -5.72 3.46
N ASN A 111 1.33 -4.52 3.93
CA ASN A 111 0.77 -4.32 5.26
C ASN A 111 -0.53 -5.12 5.44
N ARG A 112 -1.39 -5.15 4.42
CA ARG A 112 -2.63 -5.94 4.45
C ARG A 112 -2.36 -7.44 4.60
N LEU A 113 -1.35 -7.97 3.91
CA LEU A 113 -0.96 -9.38 4.04
C LEU A 113 -0.39 -9.67 5.43
N GLU A 114 0.44 -8.78 5.97
CA GLU A 114 0.97 -8.90 7.34
C GLU A 114 -0.18 -8.92 8.37
N TYR A 115 -1.19 -8.04 8.21
CA TYR A 115 -2.39 -8.05 9.05
C TYR A 115 -3.22 -9.32 8.90
N GLU A 116 -3.35 -9.85 7.68
CA GLU A 116 -4.09 -11.09 7.44
C GLU A 116 -3.42 -12.30 8.11
N VAL A 117 -2.08 -12.37 8.05
CA VAL A 117 -1.31 -13.39 8.76
C VAL A 117 -1.49 -13.27 10.27
N LEU A 118 -1.35 -12.06 10.83
CA LEU A 118 -1.56 -11.83 12.27
C LEU A 118 -2.99 -12.16 12.70
N ALA A 119 -3.99 -11.76 11.92
CA ALA A 119 -5.39 -12.06 12.20
C ALA A 119 -5.65 -13.56 12.22
N LYS A 120 -5.01 -14.33 11.33
CA LYS A 120 -5.12 -15.80 11.32
C LYS A 120 -4.56 -16.40 12.62
N VAL A 121 -3.39 -15.96 13.06
CA VAL A 121 -2.77 -16.43 14.33
C VAL A 121 -3.63 -16.03 15.53
N ILE A 122 -4.21 -14.83 15.54
CA ILE A 122 -5.10 -14.37 16.62
C ILE A 122 -6.38 -15.22 16.66
N ASN A 123 -6.95 -15.57 15.51
CA ASN A 123 -8.16 -16.39 15.43
C ASN A 123 -7.94 -17.86 15.84
N GLU A 124 -6.69 -18.34 15.87
CA GLU A 124 -6.36 -19.66 16.43
C GLU A 124 -6.47 -19.67 17.97
N GLN A 125 -6.41 -18.51 18.61
CA GLN A 125 -6.59 -18.36 20.06
C GLN A 125 -8.08 -18.29 20.42
N GLN A 126 -8.41 -18.76 21.62
CA GLN A 126 -9.79 -18.69 22.15
C GLN A 126 -10.26 -17.24 22.32
N ASP A 127 -11.58 -17.02 22.20
CA ASP A 127 -12.14 -15.68 22.32
C ASP A 127 -11.86 -15.09 23.70
N ARG A 128 -11.50 -13.80 23.71
CA ARG A 128 -11.09 -13.09 24.92
C ARG A 128 -12.24 -12.97 25.91
N LYS A 129 -13.47 -12.78 25.42
CA LYS A 129 -14.66 -12.69 26.28
C LYS A 129 -14.94 -14.01 26.99
N GLU A 130 -14.97 -15.11 26.23
CA GLU A 130 -15.17 -16.44 26.81
C GLU A 130 -14.08 -16.81 27.82
N THR A 131 -12.82 -16.45 27.52
CA THR A 131 -11.70 -16.70 28.44
C THR A 131 -11.86 -15.92 29.74
N ASN A 132 -12.23 -14.64 29.65
CA ASN A 132 -12.47 -13.81 30.83
C ASN A 132 -13.64 -14.33 31.67
N GLU A 133 -14.75 -14.75 31.05
CA GLU A 133 -15.89 -15.32 31.78
C GLU A 133 -15.51 -16.62 32.52
N LYS A 134 -14.73 -17.50 31.89
CA LYS A 134 -14.19 -18.70 32.55
C LYS A 134 -13.29 -18.32 33.72
N LEU A 135 -12.45 -17.30 33.55
CA LEU A 135 -11.53 -16.81 34.59
C LEU A 135 -12.30 -16.23 35.78
N GLU A 136 -13.36 -15.46 35.55
CA GLU A 136 -14.24 -14.96 36.61
C GLU A 136 -14.95 -16.09 37.35
N LYS A 137 -15.47 -17.10 36.64
CA LYS A 137 -16.07 -18.29 37.26
C LYS A 137 -15.06 -19.02 38.14
N LEU A 138 -13.87 -19.32 37.62
CA LEU A 138 -12.82 -19.99 38.40
C LEU A 138 -12.44 -19.18 39.63
N ARG A 139 -12.31 -17.85 39.53
CA ARG A 139 -12.03 -16.97 40.68
C ARG A 139 -13.12 -17.08 41.75
N SER A 140 -14.38 -17.04 41.35
CA SER A 140 -15.50 -17.19 42.29
C SER A 140 -15.52 -18.58 42.95
N GLU A 141 -15.21 -19.64 42.21
CA GLU A 141 -15.12 -20.99 42.75
C GLU A 141 -13.99 -21.10 43.77
N LEU A 142 -12.83 -20.51 43.47
CA LEU A 142 -11.66 -20.48 44.36
C LEU A 142 -12.00 -19.76 45.67
N GLU A 143 -12.63 -18.60 45.59
CA GLU A 143 -13.10 -17.84 46.77
C GLU A 143 -14.08 -18.66 47.61
N THR A 144 -15.07 -19.32 46.98
CA THR A 144 -16.00 -20.17 47.74
C THR A 144 -15.32 -21.38 48.38
N LEU A 145 -14.30 -21.94 47.73
CA LEU A 145 -13.54 -23.08 48.26
C LEU A 145 -12.68 -22.66 49.45
N GLU A 146 -12.06 -21.49 49.38
CA GLU A 146 -11.30 -20.90 50.48
C GLU A 146 -12.19 -20.62 51.70
N VAL A 147 -13.38 -20.06 51.48
CA VAL A 147 -14.37 -19.87 52.57
C VAL A 147 -14.76 -21.21 53.19
N LYS A 148 -15.02 -22.24 52.39
CA LYS A 148 -15.35 -23.59 52.89
C LYS A 148 -14.19 -24.19 53.67
N TYR A 149 -12.96 -24.05 53.17
CA TYR A 149 -11.75 -24.51 53.85
C TYR A 149 -11.63 -23.87 55.23
N ASN A 150 -11.72 -22.54 55.32
CA ASN A 150 -11.64 -21.81 56.58
C ASN A 150 -12.76 -22.21 57.57
N GLN A 151 -13.97 -22.48 57.07
CA GLN A 151 -15.07 -22.98 57.89
C GLN A 151 -14.82 -24.40 58.43
N LEU A 152 -14.23 -25.29 57.62
CA LEU A 152 -13.86 -26.63 58.03
C LEU A 152 -12.73 -26.60 59.05
N GLU A 153 -11.72 -25.77 58.84
CA GLU A 153 -10.60 -25.59 59.77
C GLU A 153 -11.09 -25.09 61.13
N SER A 154 -11.95 -24.06 61.14
CA SER A 154 -12.58 -23.56 62.37
C SER A 154 -13.40 -24.62 63.12
N LYS A 155 -14.14 -25.48 62.38
CA LYS A 155 -14.87 -26.61 62.98
C LYS A 155 -13.94 -27.67 63.55
N LEU A 156 -12.83 -27.95 62.87
CA LEU A 156 -11.82 -28.91 63.32
C LEU A 156 -11.17 -28.42 64.61
N ASP A 157 -10.78 -27.15 64.67
CA ASP A 157 -10.25 -26.52 65.88
C ASP A 157 -11.24 -26.51 67.04
N MET A 158 -12.52 -26.21 66.79
CA MET A 158 -13.55 -26.33 67.82
C MET A 158 -13.67 -27.75 68.35
N ARG A 159 -13.60 -28.77 67.49
CA ARG A 159 -13.59 -30.18 67.92
C ARG A 159 -12.33 -30.52 68.70
N ARG A 160 -11.14 -30.07 68.29
CA ARG A 160 -9.89 -30.24 69.05
C ARG A 160 -10.03 -29.66 70.46
N LYS A 161 -10.59 -28.45 70.60
CA LYS A 161 -10.86 -27.82 71.90
C LYS A 161 -11.87 -28.62 72.73
N GLN A 162 -12.96 -29.09 72.13
CA GLN A 162 -13.95 -29.95 72.80
C GLN A 162 -13.32 -31.27 73.29
N PHE A 163 -12.49 -31.91 72.47
CA PHE A 163 -11.74 -33.10 72.87
C PHE A 163 -10.79 -32.79 74.02
N HIS A 164 -10.12 -31.65 74.01
CA HIS A 164 -9.22 -31.24 75.09
C HIS A 164 -9.97 -31.08 76.42
N VAL A 165 -11.16 -30.47 76.40
CA VAL A 165 -12.03 -30.36 77.58
C VAL A 165 -12.50 -31.73 78.07
N LEU A 166 -12.91 -32.62 77.16
CA LEU A 166 -13.28 -33.99 77.52
C LEU A 166 -12.10 -34.76 78.12
N PHE A 167 -10.91 -34.63 77.53
CA PHE A 167 -9.69 -35.27 78.01
C PHE A 167 -9.30 -34.76 79.40
N ALA A 168 -9.38 -33.45 79.63
CA ALA A 168 -9.16 -32.86 80.95
C ALA A 168 -10.18 -33.34 81.97
N SER A 169 -11.47 -33.45 81.58
CA SER A 169 -12.53 -33.97 82.45
C SER A 169 -12.35 -35.46 82.76
N LEU A 170 -11.92 -36.26 81.76
CA LEU A 170 -11.58 -37.67 81.94
C LEU A 170 -10.39 -37.82 82.88
N HIS A 171 -9.33 -37.03 82.69
CA HIS A 171 -8.18 -37.04 83.57
C HIS A 171 -8.57 -36.62 84.99
N GLN A 172 -9.45 -35.65 85.14
CA GLN A 172 -9.93 -35.24 86.46
C GLN A 172 -10.82 -36.31 87.13
N LEU A 173 -11.64 -37.04 86.35
CA LEU A 173 -12.36 -38.20 86.86
C LEU A 173 -11.44 -39.38 87.18
N GLN A 174 -10.36 -39.59 86.41
CA GLN A 174 -9.31 -40.55 86.74
C GLN A 174 -8.62 -40.16 88.04
N VAL A 175 -8.27 -38.89 88.23
CA VAL A 175 -7.71 -38.41 89.50
C VAL A 175 -8.68 -38.63 90.66
N LEU A 176 -9.98 -38.38 90.48
CA LEU A 176 -10.98 -38.65 91.52
C LEU A 176 -11.16 -40.16 91.80
N LEU A 177 -11.12 -41.01 90.77
CA LEU A 177 -11.16 -42.47 90.93
C LEU A 177 -9.87 -43.01 91.55
N ASP A 178 -8.72 -42.48 91.16
CA ASP A 178 -7.44 -42.79 91.76
C ASP A 178 -7.42 -42.27 93.22
N GLU A 179 -8.06 -41.15 93.55
CA GLU A 179 -8.26 -40.68 94.93
C GLU A 179 -9.20 -41.60 95.75
N ASP A 180 -10.19 -42.23 95.11
CA ASP A 180 -11.07 -43.25 95.72
C ASP A 180 -10.41 -44.66 95.80
N ASP A 181 -9.50 -45.00 94.88
CA ASP A 181 -8.73 -46.25 94.86
C ASP A 181 -7.38 -46.13 95.60
N ASN A 182 -6.95 -44.93 96.00
CA ASN A 182 -5.73 -44.66 96.78
C ASN A 182 -5.86 -45.00 98.28
N ASP A 183 -6.63 -46.03 98.62
CA ASP A 183 -6.23 -46.91 99.71
C ASP A 183 -5.16 -47.93 99.27
N GLU A 184 -4.76 -48.06 97.99
CA GLU A 184 -3.54 -48.80 97.62
C GLU A 184 -2.90 -48.44 96.23
N ASN A 185 -1.87 -47.58 96.28
CA ASN A 185 -0.64 -47.56 95.46
C ASN A 185 -0.56 -46.90 94.05
N ASN A 186 0.31 -45.87 94.03
CA ASN A 186 1.39 -45.54 93.09
C ASN A 186 1.12 -44.79 91.76
N LEU A 187 1.64 -43.55 91.76
CA LEU A 187 2.25 -42.78 90.68
C LEU A 187 2.48 -43.54 89.36
N ILE A 188 1.84 -43.09 88.29
CA ILE A 188 2.40 -43.17 86.94
C ILE A 188 2.31 -41.78 86.29
N ASP A 189 3.46 -41.10 86.30
CA ASP A 189 3.80 -39.96 85.46
C ASP A 189 3.84 -40.41 83.99
N VAL A 190 2.99 -39.82 83.14
CA VAL A 190 3.15 -39.87 81.69
C VAL A 190 3.06 -38.46 81.14
N SER A 191 4.22 -37.83 81.05
CA SER A 191 4.49 -36.67 80.20
C SER A 191 4.08 -36.96 78.75
N LEU A 192 3.35 -36.02 78.14
CA LEU A 192 3.02 -36.03 76.71
C LEU A 192 3.52 -34.74 76.05
N GLU A 193 4.83 -34.53 76.10
CA GLU A 193 5.52 -33.74 75.10
C GLU A 193 5.49 -34.55 73.79
N THR A 194 4.64 -34.17 72.83
CA THR A 194 4.83 -34.29 71.36
C THR A 194 3.50 -34.23 70.61
N LEU A 195 2.82 -33.08 70.55
CA LEU A 195 1.77 -32.85 69.55
C LEU A 195 1.84 -31.46 68.87
N ASP A 196 2.78 -30.60 69.25
CA ASP A 196 2.90 -29.23 68.71
C ASP A 196 3.82 -29.09 67.48
N GLU A 197 4.40 -30.18 66.94
CA GLU A 197 5.36 -30.11 65.83
C GLU A 197 4.80 -30.45 64.43
N LEU A 198 3.54 -30.11 64.12
CA LEU A 198 3.06 -30.23 62.73
C LEU A 198 2.56 -28.93 62.09
N ASP A 199 2.77 -27.77 62.74
CA ASP A 199 2.32 -26.48 62.20
C ASP A 199 3.44 -25.61 61.60
N THR A 200 4.58 -26.21 61.22
CA THR A 200 5.63 -25.47 60.51
C THR A 200 5.76 -25.89 59.04
N LYS A 201 5.35 -24.94 58.18
CA LYS A 201 5.74 -24.75 56.77
C LYS A 201 5.05 -25.64 55.71
N ARG A 202 3.90 -25.16 55.22
CA ARG A 202 3.67 -25.08 53.78
C ARG A 202 3.87 -23.63 53.35
N GLU A 203 5.11 -23.30 53.01
CA GLU A 203 5.42 -22.11 52.21
C GLU A 203 4.70 -22.28 50.88
N ILE A 204 3.62 -21.51 50.68
CA ILE A 204 3.07 -21.23 49.36
C ILE A 204 4.12 -20.35 48.70
N THR A 205 4.85 -20.92 47.75
CA THR A 205 5.73 -20.16 46.85
C THR A 205 4.85 -19.32 45.94
N ASP A 206 4.65 -18.06 46.33
CA ASP A 206 4.26 -16.96 45.42
C ASP A 206 5.42 -16.67 44.45
N GLU A 207 5.60 -17.55 43.48
CA GLU A 207 6.49 -17.34 42.33
C GLU A 207 5.76 -17.62 41.01
N VAL A 208 4.54 -17.12 40.83
CA VAL A 208 3.97 -16.89 39.48
C VAL A 208 3.03 -15.67 39.52
N MET A 209 3.57 -14.49 39.80
CA MET A 209 2.86 -13.23 39.52
C MET A 209 3.75 -12.17 38.86
N ASP A 210 4.68 -12.59 38.00
CA ASP A 210 5.48 -11.66 37.17
C ASP A 210 5.77 -12.24 35.76
N ILE A 211 4.72 -12.69 35.06
CA ILE A 211 4.69 -12.67 33.59
C ILE A 211 3.27 -12.28 33.18
N VAL A 212 3.08 -10.99 32.90
CA VAL A 212 2.04 -10.30 32.08
C VAL A 212 1.72 -8.94 32.74
N MET A 213 2.67 -8.02 32.60
CA MET A 213 2.42 -6.63 32.19
C MET A 213 3.35 -6.33 31.00
#